data_AF-A0A959MZE1-F1
#
_entry.id   AF-A0A959MZE1-F1
#
_cell.length_a   1.000
_cell.length_b   1.000
_cell.length_c   1.000
_cell.angle_alpha   90.00
_cell.angle_beta   90.00
_cell.angle_gamma   90.00
#
_symmetry.space_group_name_H-M   'P 1'
#
loop_
_entity.id
_entity.type
_entity.pdbx_description
1 polymer ?
#
loop_
_entity_poly.entity_id
_entity_poly.type
_entity_poly.pdbx_seq_one_letter_code
_entity_poly.pdbx_strand_id
1 'polypeptide(L)'
;MKHNHIPKNAPEAGKTYRVEYKNQEIYDAKVVSYDGGCWAKVKIENVLPNDSEIVYREGQEFDMKLAYYKLFELSDQNEITSGDTSKQ
;
A
#
# COMPACT_ATOMS: atom_id res chain seq x y z
N MET A 1 -18.85 10.11 -0.44
CA MET A 1 -17.51 10.66 -0.13
C MET A 1 -16.58 10.19 -1.25
N LYS A 2 -15.97 11.09 -2.03
CA LYS A 2 -15.06 10.72 -3.11
C LYS A 2 -13.67 10.53 -2.49
N HIS A 3 -13.22 9.30 -2.40
CA HIS A 3 -11.87 8.99 -1.95
C HIS A 3 -10.93 9.38 -3.09
N ASN A 4 -10.19 10.48 -2.93
CA ASN A 4 -9.17 10.89 -3.89
C ASN A 4 -7.99 9.92 -3.73
N HIS A 5 -8.07 8.79 -4.42
CA HIS A 5 -6.95 7.88 -4.61
C HIS A 5 -5.93 8.55 -5.54
N ILE A 6 -5.08 9.43 -4.98
CA ILE A 6 -4.01 10.07 -5.75
C ILE A 6 -2.90 9.02 -5.90
N PRO A 7 -2.60 8.57 -7.12
CA PRO A 7 -1.45 7.68 -7.33
C PRO A 7 -0.18 8.43 -6.91
N LYS A 8 0.54 7.88 -5.92
CA LYS A 8 1.87 8.38 -5.57
C LYS A 8 2.88 7.77 -6.53
N ASN A 9 3.53 8.62 -7.33
CA ASN A 9 4.57 8.21 -8.28
C ASN A 9 5.80 7.60 -7.59
N ALA A 10 6.03 7.93 -6.32
CA ALA A 10 7.11 7.40 -5.51
C ALA A 10 6.54 6.88 -4.18
N PRO A 11 6.63 5.57 -3.89
CA PRO A 11 6.24 5.04 -2.59
C PRO A 11 7.24 5.47 -1.50
N GLU A 12 6.75 5.56 -0.28
CA GLU A 12 7.55 5.85 0.90
C GLU A 12 7.84 4.56 1.68
N ALA A 13 9.10 4.38 2.10
CA ALA A 13 9.47 3.26 2.95
C ALA A 13 8.71 3.33 4.29
N GLY A 14 8.24 2.18 4.75
CA GLY A 14 7.46 2.03 5.98
C GLY A 14 5.95 2.23 5.80
N LYS A 15 5.47 2.66 4.62
CA LYS A 15 4.04 2.84 4.33
C LYS A 15 3.46 1.61 3.63
N THR A 16 2.17 1.37 3.86
CA THR A 16 1.40 0.30 3.23
C THR A 16 0.57 0.84 2.08
N TYR A 17 0.62 0.14 0.95
CA TYR A 17 -0.09 0.51 -0.27
C TYR A 17 -0.89 -0.67 -0.77
N ARG A 18 -2.09 -0.39 -1.28
CA ARG A 18 -2.83 -1.32 -2.11
C ARG A 18 -2.23 -1.33 -3.50
N VAL A 19 -1.85 -2.51 -3.95
CA VAL A 19 -1.23 -2.72 -5.25
C VAL A 19 -2.29 -3.18 -6.25
N GLU A 20 -2.38 -2.43 -7.35
CA GLU A 20 -3.22 -2.77 -8.49
C GLU A 20 -2.36 -3.12 -9.70
N TYR A 21 -2.69 -4.24 -10.34
CA TYR A 21 -2.08 -4.70 -11.58
C TYR A 21 -3.17 -4.92 -12.62
N LYS A 22 -3.01 -4.34 -13.82
CA LYS A 22 -3.99 -4.46 -14.92
C LYS A 22 -5.45 -4.14 -14.52
N ASN A 23 -5.66 -3.10 -13.71
CA ASN A 23 -6.98 -2.70 -13.18
C ASN A 23 -7.62 -3.72 -12.21
N GLN A 24 -6.80 -4.56 -11.57
CA GLN A 24 -7.24 -5.48 -10.52
C GLN A 24 -6.37 -5.30 -9.27
N GLU A 25 -7.03 -5.13 -8.13
CA GLU A 25 -6.36 -5.09 -6.82
C GLU A 25 -5.89 -6.50 -6.47
N ILE A 26 -4.59 -6.67 -6.20
CA ILE A 26 -3.98 -7.99 -6.02
C ILE A 26 -3.53 -8.28 -4.59
N TYR A 27 -2.97 -7.28 -3.90
CA TYR A 27 -2.54 -7.39 -2.52
C TYR A 27 -2.29 -6.02 -1.91
N ASP A 28 -2.26 -5.96 -0.59
CA ASP A 28 -1.75 -4.83 0.18
C ASP A 28 -0.30 -5.15 0.59
N ALA A 29 0.62 -4.24 0.29
CA ALA A 29 2.03 -4.42 0.57
C ALA A 29 2.66 -3.19 1.22
N LYS A 30 3.51 -3.44 2.20
CA LYS A 30 4.35 -2.44 2.86
C LYS A 30 5.64 -2.27 2.09
N VAL A 31 6.02 -1.04 1.79
CA VAL A 31 7.31 -0.74 1.17
C VAL A 31 8.38 -0.84 2.25
N VAL A 32 9.30 -1.78 2.07
CA VAL A 32 10.44 -2.01 2.98
C VAL A 32 11.55 -1.01 2.69
N SER A 33 11.88 -0.81 1.41
CA SER A 33 12.88 0.17 0.99
C SER A 33 12.61 0.68 -0.42
N TYR A 34 12.98 1.93 -0.68
CA TYR A 34 12.88 2.59 -1.97
C TYR A 34 14.07 3.53 -2.19
N ASP A 35 14.93 3.21 -3.15
CA ASP A 35 16.18 3.96 -3.41
C ASP A 35 16.03 4.98 -4.56
N GLY A 36 14.80 5.41 -4.89
CA GLY A 36 14.55 6.42 -5.93
C GLY A 36 14.60 5.91 -7.37
N GLY A 37 14.40 4.60 -7.58
CA GLY A 37 14.44 3.96 -8.90
C GLY A 37 13.07 3.48 -9.42
N CYS A 38 13.11 2.57 -10.40
CA CYS A 38 11.92 1.86 -10.92
C CYS A 38 11.50 0.65 -10.07
N TRP A 39 12.25 0.34 -9.02
CA TRP A 39 12.08 -0.82 -8.17
C TRP A 39 11.92 -0.39 -6.72
N ALA A 40 11.06 -1.07 -5.99
CA ALA A 40 10.92 -0.94 -4.55
C ALA A 40 10.87 -2.34 -3.94
N LYS A 41 11.51 -2.51 -2.78
CA LYS A 41 11.35 -3.74 -2.01
C LYS A 41 10.06 -3.64 -1.22
N VAL A 42 9.19 -4.63 -1.39
CA VAL A 42 7.90 -4.66 -0.71
C VAL A 42 7.72 -5.95 0.06
N LYS A 43 6.90 -5.88 1.11
CA LYS A 43 6.44 -7.00 1.91
C LYS A 43 4.92 -7.09 1.80
N ILE A 44 4.40 -8.22 1.34
CA ILE A 44 2.95 -8.42 1.32
C ILE A 44 2.45 -8.52 2.75
N GLU A 45 1.48 -7.68 3.10
CA GLU A 45 0.81 -7.72 4.41
C GLU A 45 -0.53 -8.46 4.32
N ASN A 46 -1.24 -8.35 3.20
CA ASN A 46 -2.54 -8.97 2.99
C ASN A 46 -2.72 -9.33 1.51
N VAL A 47 -3.12 -10.56 1.20
CA VAL A 47 -3.43 -10.99 -0.17
C VAL A 47 -4.93 -10.77 -0.43
N LEU A 48 -5.28 -10.10 -1.53
CA LEU A 48 -6.68 -9.85 -1.87
C LEU A 48 -7.24 -10.99 -2.73
N PRO A 49 -8.54 -11.34 -2.59
CA PRO A 49 -9.17 -12.34 -3.44
C PRO A 49 -9.08 -12.01 -4.92
N ASN A 50 -8.28 -12.78 -5.65
CA ASN A 50 -8.09 -12.63 -7.09
C ASN A 50 -7.63 -13.95 -7.73
N ASP A 51 -7.79 -14.08 -9.04
CA ASP A 51 -7.41 -15.31 -9.79
C ASP A 51 -5.89 -15.62 -9.74
N SER A 52 -5.07 -14.70 -9.24
CA SER A 52 -3.63 -14.85 -9.00
C SER A 52 -3.27 -15.16 -7.52
N GLU A 53 -4.26 -15.43 -6.66
CA GLU A 53 -4.08 -15.81 -5.24
C GLU A 53 -3.06 -16.94 -5.04
N ILE A 54 -2.86 -17.79 -6.04
CA ILE A 54 -1.95 -18.94 -5.99
C ILE A 54 -0.46 -18.51 -5.97
N VAL A 55 -0.14 -17.29 -6.41
CA VAL A 55 1.25 -16.84 -6.62
C VAL A 55 1.80 -16.02 -5.45
N TYR A 56 0.93 -15.33 -4.72
CA TYR A 56 1.33 -14.38 -3.68
C TYR A 56 1.03 -14.92 -2.28
N ARG A 57 1.92 -14.67 -1.32
CA ARG A 57 1.75 -15.08 0.07
C ARG A 57 1.96 -13.91 1.01
N GLU A 58 1.18 -13.88 2.09
CA GLU A 58 1.41 -12.95 3.19
C GLU A 58 2.80 -13.14 3.79
N GLY A 59 3.46 -12.03 4.12
CA GLY A 59 4.83 -11.99 4.63
C GLY A 59 5.92 -12.17 3.57
N GLN A 60 5.57 -12.47 2.31
CA GLN A 60 6.53 -12.58 1.21
C GLN A 60 7.16 -11.21 0.90
N GLU A 61 8.48 -11.21 0.75
CA GLU A 61 9.26 -10.02 0.42
C GLU A 61 9.92 -10.18 -0.95
N PHE A 62 9.81 -9.16 -1.81
CA PHE A 62 10.43 -9.16 -3.13
C PHE A 62 10.59 -7.75 -3.69
N ASP A 63 11.41 -7.63 -4.74
CA ASP A 63 11.58 -6.39 -5.47
C ASP A 63 10.48 -6.25 -6.52
N MET A 64 9.64 -5.23 -6.36
CA MET A 64 8.52 -4.92 -7.23
C MET A 64 8.89 -3.78 -8.17
N LYS A 65 8.63 -3.97 -9.47
CA LYS A 65 8.88 -2.96 -10.49
C LYS A 65 7.70 -2.00 -10.61
N LEU A 66 7.81 -0.84 -9.99
CA LEU A 66 6.77 0.18 -9.85
C LEU A 66 6.09 0.58 -11.17
N ALA A 67 6.83 0.56 -12.29
CA ALA A 67 6.30 0.95 -13.61
C ALA A 67 5.10 0.10 -14.09
N TYR A 68 4.91 -1.10 -13.56
CA TYR A 68 3.82 -1.99 -13.96
C TYR A 68 2.60 -1.96 -13.03
N TYR A 69 2.72 -1.30 -11.89
CA TYR A 69 1.72 -1.34 -10.83
C TYR A 69 1.24 0.06 -10.49
N LYS A 70 -0.02 0.16 -10.06
CA LYS A 70 -0.53 1.38 -9.42
C LYS A 70 -0.53 1.15 -7.91
N LEU A 71 -0.04 2.15 -7.18
CA LEU A 71 0.02 2.13 -5.73
C LEU A 71 -0.95 3.15 -5.17
N PHE A 72 -1.85 2.66 -4.32
CA PHE A 72 -2.79 3.48 -3.59
C PHE A 72 -2.41 3.44 -2.12
N GLU A 73 -2.01 4.58 -1.57
CA GLU A 73 -1.66 4.64 -0.15
C GLU A 73 -2.88 4.28 0.69
N LEU A 74 -2.72 3.28 1.55
CA LEU A 74 -3.69 2.99 2.58
C LEU A 74 -3.33 3.88 3.75
N SER A 75 -3.99 5.04 3.85
CA SER A 75 -3.91 5.83 5.07
C SER A 75 -4.68 5.07 6.15
N ASP A 76 -3.96 4.56 7.15
CA ASP A 76 -4.58 4.18 8.41
C ASP A 76 -5.26 5.43 8.94
N GLN A 77 -6.59 5.52 8.81
CA GLN A 77 -7.39 6.51 9.51
C GLN A 77 -7.50 6.14 11.00
N ASN A 78 -6.35 6.02 11.65
CA ASN A 78 -6.22 6.14 13.10
C ASN A 78 -5.70 7.56 13.41
N GLU A 79 -6.39 8.57 12.90
CA GLU A 79 -6.41 9.85 13.60
C GLU A 79 -7.27 9.68 14.85
N ILE A 80 -6.53 9.41 15.92
CA ILE A 80 -6.87 9.66 17.31
C ILE A 80 -7.62 10.98 17.42
N THR A 81 -8.95 10.95 17.55
CA THR A 81 -9.70 12.03 18.20
C THR A 81 -9.67 11.76 19.71
N SER A 82 -8.49 11.88 20.31
CA SER A 82 -8.35 12.04 21.76
C SER A 82 -8.22 13.52 22.06
N GLY A 83 -9.24 14.05 22.74
CA GLY A 83 -9.08 15.10 23.74
C GLY A 83 -9.21 16.55 23.26
N ASP A 84 -10.43 17.06 23.30
CA ASP A 84 -10.65 18.28 24.09
C ASP A 84 -11.80 18.04 25.06
N THR A 85 -11.44 17.60 26.26
CA THR A 85 -12.26 17.74 27.45
C THR A 85 -11.70 18.93 28.21
N SER A 86 -12.53 19.97 28.41
CA SER A 86 -12.61 20.85 29.59
C SER A 86 -12.73 22.34 29.22
N LYS A 87 -13.91 22.94 29.41
CA LYS A 87 -14.22 23.80 30.58
C LYS A 87 -15.54 24.57 30.39
N GLN A 88 -16.40 24.36 31.39
CA GLN A 88 -17.37 25.26 32.03
C GLN A 88 -18.52 25.86 31.21
#